data_AF-A0A2A3HJK6-F1
#
_entry.id   AF-A0A2A3HJK6-F1
#
_cell.length_a   1.000
_cell.length_b   1.000
_cell.length_c   1.000
_cell.angle_alpha   90.00
_cell.angle_beta   90.00
_cell.angle_gamma   90.00
#
_symmetry.space_group_name_H-M   'P 1'
#
loop_
_entity.id
_entity.type
_entity.pdbx_description
1 polymer ?
#
loop_
_entity_poly.entity_id
_entity_poly.type
_entity_poly.pdbx_seq_one_letter_code
_entity_poly.pdbx_strand_id
1 'polypeptide(L)'
;MKKIFALSLLCLGAVLFAEEPVDAFGFKKIYRTKAGTEEWNSSHWANGKARSVEWDGDPDDPWGWTESHSAGSGSFDIDGQGIMQMNWNDGPRFHLNSLHGSSTQFFLNSEWTGYFMRDALGGENYGGMVVGMRSGPLGHASSGGDDCDATTYYARFRNDGKWDFEKEWKHPESYYRTTSGVGNQDPLWNGNVLPVGKWIGMKYIVYNKDAGTVRLELYIDSTSNATPPGKWEPVGAIEDSGTDFRGAYSETVSGCSYSDAYAPILEGGGTILMRSDKDHPYYKFVTLREIDVQEAPFEGTESIRKLPARSWIPAISDKAFDLLGRPAGSGDVWKMLAR
;
A
#
# COMPACT_ATOMS: atom_id res chain seq x y z
N MET A 1 63.13 -38.28 -1.53
CA MET A 1 61.67 -38.11 -1.75
C MET A 1 61.20 -36.84 -1.03
N LYS A 2 60.98 -35.74 -1.76
CA LYS A 2 60.27 -34.56 -1.25
C LYS A 2 59.18 -34.23 -2.25
N LYS A 3 57.92 -34.51 -1.89
CA LYS A 3 56.75 -34.13 -2.67
C LYS A 3 56.45 -32.66 -2.36
N ILE A 4 56.54 -31.81 -3.37
CA ILE A 4 56.05 -30.43 -3.31
C ILE A 4 54.60 -30.49 -3.77
N PHE A 5 53.67 -30.26 -2.84
CA PHE A 5 52.26 -30.05 -3.15
C PHE A 5 52.10 -28.60 -3.62
N ALA A 6 51.73 -28.40 -4.88
CA ALA A 6 51.23 -27.13 -5.36
C ALA A 6 49.77 -26.99 -4.91
N LEU A 7 49.51 -26.06 -3.98
CA LEU A 7 48.16 -25.71 -3.56
C LEU A 7 47.65 -24.62 -4.51
N SER A 8 46.87 -25.02 -5.51
CA SER A 8 46.17 -24.10 -6.40
C SER A 8 45.01 -23.46 -5.64
N LEU A 9 45.17 -22.21 -5.21
CA LEU A 9 44.10 -21.41 -4.64
C LEU A 9 43.16 -20.97 -5.77
N LEU A 10 42.03 -21.65 -5.95
CA LEU A 10 40.92 -21.14 -6.75
C LEU A 10 40.22 -20.04 -5.92
N CYS A 11 40.57 -18.77 -6.17
CA CYS A 11 39.71 -17.66 -5.76
C CYS A 11 38.48 -17.66 -6.67
N LEU A 12 37.39 -18.31 -6.26
CA LEU A 12 36.07 -17.97 -6.78
C LEU A 12 35.73 -16.56 -6.27
N GLY A 13 35.99 -15.55 -7.10
CA GLY A 13 35.42 -14.23 -6.87
C GLY A 13 33.92 -14.30 -7.09
N ALA A 14 33.13 -14.12 -6.03
CA ALA A 14 31.71 -13.84 -6.17
C ALA A 14 31.59 -12.50 -6.90
N VAL A 15 31.09 -12.53 -8.14
CA VAL A 15 30.68 -11.32 -8.85
C VAL A 15 29.41 -10.83 -8.17
N LEU A 16 29.54 -9.87 -7.26
CA LEU A 16 28.42 -9.12 -6.74
C LEU A 16 27.94 -8.19 -7.86
N PHE A 17 26.84 -8.56 -8.52
CA PHE A 17 26.14 -7.61 -9.38
C PHE A 17 25.54 -6.52 -8.49
N ALA A 18 25.92 -5.27 -8.74
CA ALA A 18 25.28 -4.14 -8.09
C ALA A 18 23.80 -4.11 -8.50
N GLU A 19 22.91 -3.91 -7.54
CA GLU A 19 21.49 -3.77 -7.83
C GLU A 19 21.25 -2.56 -8.75
N GLU A 20 20.44 -2.75 -9.79
CA GLU A 20 20.00 -1.65 -10.64
C GLU A 20 19.05 -0.70 -9.88
N PRO A 21 19.22 0.62 -10.03
CA PRO A 21 18.41 1.64 -9.34
C PRO A 21 16.99 1.77 -9.90
N VAL A 22 16.56 0.83 -10.73
CA VAL A 22 15.25 0.76 -11.36
C VAL A 22 14.62 -0.62 -11.16
N ASP A 23 13.29 -0.68 -11.16
CA ASP A 23 12.53 -1.91 -11.09
C ASP A 23 12.44 -2.65 -12.43
N ALA A 24 11.73 -3.79 -12.47
CA ALA A 24 11.55 -4.62 -13.66
C ALA A 24 10.97 -3.86 -14.88
N PHE A 25 10.37 -2.69 -14.68
CA PHE A 25 9.77 -1.86 -15.73
C PHE A 25 10.57 -0.58 -16.01
N GLY A 26 11.71 -0.38 -15.34
CA GLY A 26 12.59 0.77 -15.53
C GLY A 26 12.22 2.00 -14.68
N PHE A 27 11.28 1.91 -13.75
CA PHE A 27 10.97 3.03 -12.85
C PHE A 27 11.95 3.07 -11.69
N LYS A 28 12.34 4.29 -11.27
CA LYS A 28 13.32 4.45 -10.18
C LYS A 28 12.88 3.76 -8.91
N LYS A 29 13.80 3.11 -8.22
CA LYS A 29 13.63 2.63 -6.85
C LYS A 29 13.93 3.76 -5.85
N ILE A 30 13.22 3.83 -4.72
CA ILE A 30 13.61 4.75 -3.64
C ILE A 30 14.67 4.08 -2.76
N TYR A 31 14.37 2.88 -2.28
CA TYR A 31 15.28 2.06 -1.48
C TYR A 31 15.80 0.86 -2.27
N ARG A 32 16.98 0.39 -1.87
CA ARG A 32 17.56 -0.88 -2.34
C ARG A 32 16.66 -2.05 -1.93
N THR A 33 16.65 -3.09 -2.73
CA THR A 33 16.00 -4.36 -2.41
C THR A 33 16.83 -5.08 -1.36
N LYS A 34 16.18 -5.67 -0.36
CA LYS A 34 16.85 -6.48 0.64
C LYS A 34 17.47 -7.72 0.00
N ALA A 35 18.74 -8.00 0.30
CA ALA A 35 19.41 -9.16 -0.26
C ALA A 35 18.69 -10.47 0.16
N GLY A 36 18.51 -11.38 -0.79
CA GLY A 36 17.87 -12.68 -0.55
C GLY A 36 16.34 -12.65 -0.52
N THR A 37 15.70 -11.54 -0.90
CA THR A 37 14.26 -11.46 -1.09
C THR A 37 13.88 -11.38 -2.56
N GLU A 38 12.69 -11.87 -2.90
CA GLU A 38 12.11 -11.80 -4.23
C GLU A 38 11.30 -10.51 -4.42
N GLU A 39 11.31 -9.99 -5.65
CA GLU A 39 10.39 -8.94 -6.10
C GLU A 39 9.19 -9.61 -6.77
N TRP A 40 7.97 -9.30 -6.31
CA TRP A 40 6.77 -9.60 -7.08
C TRP A 40 6.57 -8.48 -8.09
N ASN A 41 6.33 -8.81 -9.36
CA ASN A 41 6.02 -7.82 -10.38
C ASN A 41 5.00 -8.33 -11.40
N SER A 42 4.27 -7.38 -12.00
CA SER A 42 3.19 -7.63 -12.95
C SER A 42 3.65 -7.93 -14.38
N SER A 43 4.91 -8.33 -14.61
CA SER A 43 5.44 -8.53 -15.97
C SER A 43 4.71 -9.65 -16.72
N HIS A 44 4.23 -10.66 -15.98
CA HIS A 44 3.41 -11.76 -16.45
C HIS A 44 2.02 -11.32 -16.97
N TRP A 45 1.59 -10.07 -16.72
CA TRP A 45 0.37 -9.54 -17.34
C TRP A 45 0.55 -9.26 -18.84
N ALA A 46 1.79 -9.11 -19.33
CA ALA A 46 2.12 -8.84 -20.73
C ALA A 46 2.56 -10.12 -21.49
N ASN A 47 1.99 -11.27 -21.14
CA ASN A 47 2.38 -12.58 -21.69
C ASN A 47 1.63 -12.98 -22.98
N GLY A 48 0.84 -12.08 -23.57
CA GLY A 48 0.02 -12.32 -24.76
C GLY A 48 -1.26 -13.11 -24.52
N LYS A 49 -1.60 -13.43 -23.26
CA LYS A 49 -2.82 -14.17 -22.90
C LYS A 49 -3.76 -13.31 -22.05
N ALA A 50 -4.88 -12.91 -22.65
CA ALA A 50 -5.96 -12.30 -21.89
C ALA A 50 -6.62 -13.34 -20.97
N ARG A 51 -6.96 -12.95 -19.75
CA ARG A 51 -7.52 -13.84 -18.72
C ARG A 51 -8.22 -13.03 -17.63
N SER A 52 -9.11 -13.70 -16.91
CA SER A 52 -9.80 -13.15 -15.74
C SER A 52 -9.32 -13.85 -14.49
N VAL A 53 -9.04 -13.07 -13.45
CA VAL A 53 -8.64 -13.55 -12.13
C VAL A 53 -9.81 -13.32 -11.18
N GLU A 54 -10.29 -14.41 -10.59
CA GLU A 54 -11.33 -14.41 -9.57
C GLU A 54 -10.73 -14.94 -8.25
N TRP A 55 -11.33 -15.95 -7.63
CA TRP A 55 -10.93 -16.47 -6.31
C TRP A 55 -9.62 -17.26 -6.33
N ASP A 56 -9.38 -18.06 -7.36
CA ASP A 56 -8.25 -19.02 -7.41
C ASP A 56 -6.88 -18.38 -7.67
N GLY A 57 -6.80 -17.05 -7.77
CA GLY A 57 -5.58 -16.32 -8.10
C GLY A 57 -5.27 -16.29 -9.59
N ASP A 58 -4.19 -15.58 -9.97
CA ASP A 58 -3.75 -15.54 -11.36
C ASP A 58 -2.99 -16.84 -11.70
N PRO A 59 -3.50 -17.67 -12.64
CA PRO A 59 -2.82 -18.91 -13.03
C PRO A 59 -1.46 -18.69 -13.71
N ASP A 60 -1.20 -17.47 -14.21
CA ASP A 60 0.08 -17.11 -14.81
C ASP A 60 0.97 -16.28 -13.84
N ASP A 61 0.58 -16.08 -12.57
CA ASP A 61 1.48 -15.54 -11.55
C ASP A 61 2.57 -16.57 -11.22
N PRO A 62 3.85 -16.27 -11.48
CA PRO A 62 4.94 -17.23 -11.29
C PRO A 62 5.10 -17.70 -9.84
N TRP A 63 4.65 -16.90 -8.88
CA TRP A 63 4.76 -17.21 -7.46
C TRP A 63 3.47 -17.82 -6.90
N GLY A 64 2.35 -17.57 -7.58
CA GLY A 64 1.01 -17.91 -7.10
C GLY A 64 0.72 -17.22 -5.77
N TRP A 65 0.97 -15.90 -5.70
CA TRP A 65 0.73 -15.05 -4.51
C TRP A 65 -0.52 -14.18 -4.67
N THR A 66 -1.03 -14.07 -5.89
CA THR A 66 -2.22 -13.27 -6.19
C THR A 66 -3.49 -13.96 -5.72
N GLU A 67 -4.36 -13.23 -5.02
CA GLU A 67 -5.65 -13.72 -4.56
C GLU A 67 -6.73 -12.63 -4.70
N SER A 68 -7.99 -13.05 -4.83
CA SER A 68 -9.14 -12.15 -4.65
C SER A 68 -9.84 -12.46 -3.35
N HIS A 69 -10.10 -11.40 -2.59
CA HIS A 69 -10.93 -11.44 -1.38
C HIS A 69 -12.09 -10.43 -1.48
N SER A 70 -12.43 -10.06 -2.72
CA SER A 70 -13.40 -9.04 -3.08
C SER A 70 -14.83 -9.40 -2.63
N ALA A 71 -15.70 -8.39 -2.48
CA ALA A 71 -17.10 -8.61 -2.11
C ALA A 71 -17.99 -8.64 -3.37
N GLY A 72 -18.91 -9.58 -3.49
CA GLY A 72 -19.82 -9.66 -4.64
C GLY A 72 -19.22 -10.41 -5.84
N SER A 73 -19.73 -10.15 -7.05
CA SER A 73 -19.27 -10.80 -8.29
C SER A 73 -18.54 -9.81 -9.20
N GLY A 74 -17.44 -10.28 -9.79
CA GLY A 74 -16.60 -9.52 -10.71
C GLY A 74 -15.33 -10.30 -11.01
N SER A 75 -14.39 -9.66 -11.68
CA SER A 75 -13.08 -10.23 -11.99
C SER A 75 -12.01 -9.14 -12.06
N PHE A 76 -10.76 -9.56 -11.95
CA PHE A 76 -9.62 -8.77 -12.40
C PHE A 76 -9.24 -9.22 -13.80
N ASP A 77 -9.51 -8.40 -14.81
CA ASP A 77 -9.32 -8.77 -16.20
C ASP A 77 -7.96 -8.28 -16.70
N ILE A 78 -7.08 -9.22 -16.99
CA ILE A 78 -5.74 -8.98 -17.54
C ILE A 78 -5.82 -9.11 -19.06
N ASP A 79 -5.35 -8.11 -19.79
CA ASP A 79 -5.49 -8.02 -21.25
C ASP A 79 -4.42 -8.80 -22.04
N GLY A 80 -3.41 -9.36 -21.36
CA GLY A 80 -2.25 -10.02 -21.99
C GLY A 80 -1.22 -9.03 -22.57
N GLN A 81 -1.46 -7.72 -22.48
CA GLN A 81 -0.57 -6.64 -22.92
C GLN A 81 0.03 -5.86 -21.74
N GLY A 82 -0.24 -6.30 -20.50
CA GLY A 82 0.35 -5.73 -19.29
C GLY A 82 -0.60 -4.85 -18.47
N ILE A 83 -1.89 -4.83 -18.79
CA ILE A 83 -2.90 -4.05 -18.07
C ILE A 83 -3.91 -4.98 -17.40
N MET A 84 -4.19 -4.72 -16.13
CA MET A 84 -5.28 -5.33 -15.38
C MET A 84 -6.38 -4.31 -15.16
N GLN A 85 -7.64 -4.65 -15.44
CA GLN A 85 -8.81 -3.88 -15.04
C GLN A 85 -9.46 -4.51 -13.82
N MET A 86 -9.82 -3.70 -12.82
CA MET A 86 -10.65 -4.13 -11.70
C MET A 86 -12.13 -4.06 -12.09
N ASN A 87 -12.70 -5.14 -12.63
CA ASN A 87 -14.09 -5.22 -13.07
C ASN A 87 -15.01 -5.76 -11.97
N TRP A 88 -15.13 -5.00 -10.89
CA TRP A 88 -15.95 -5.36 -9.73
C TRP A 88 -16.84 -4.18 -9.32
N ASN A 89 -18.10 -4.46 -8.98
CA ASN A 89 -19.04 -3.38 -8.64
C ASN A 89 -18.89 -2.87 -7.20
N ASP A 90 -18.54 -3.75 -6.26
CA ASP A 90 -18.48 -3.42 -4.83
C ASP A 90 -17.14 -3.86 -4.19
N GLY A 91 -16.21 -2.91 -4.06
CA GLY A 91 -14.98 -3.09 -3.30
C GLY A 91 -14.06 -4.21 -3.79
N PRO A 92 -13.52 -4.14 -5.03
CA PRO A 92 -12.47 -5.05 -5.48
C PRO A 92 -11.26 -4.98 -4.54
N ARG A 93 -10.68 -6.14 -4.20
CA ARG A 93 -9.47 -6.26 -3.38
C ARG A 93 -8.53 -7.29 -3.98
N PHE A 94 -7.57 -6.82 -4.77
CA PHE A 94 -6.52 -7.66 -5.33
C PHE A 94 -5.41 -7.80 -4.30
N HIS A 95 -5.20 -9.01 -3.78
CA HIS A 95 -4.21 -9.28 -2.74
C HIS A 95 -2.93 -9.85 -3.34
N LEU A 96 -1.82 -9.47 -2.73
CA LEU A 96 -0.52 -10.13 -2.87
C LEU A 96 -0.17 -10.75 -1.52
N ASN A 97 -0.50 -12.02 -1.38
CA ASN A 97 -0.28 -12.81 -0.19
C ASN A 97 0.87 -13.78 -0.47
N SER A 98 2.06 -13.41 0.00
CA SER A 98 3.30 -14.18 -0.21
C SER A 98 3.53 -15.27 0.85
N LEU A 99 2.54 -15.55 1.69
CA LEU A 99 2.61 -16.57 2.75
C LEU A 99 2.19 -17.97 2.26
N HIS A 100 1.85 -18.10 0.99
CA HIS A 100 1.53 -19.35 0.31
C HIS A 100 2.19 -19.38 -1.08
N GLY A 101 1.90 -20.41 -1.88
CA GLY A 101 2.42 -20.54 -3.24
C GLY A 101 3.69 -21.40 -3.33
N SER A 102 4.46 -21.20 -4.41
CA SER A 102 5.65 -22.02 -4.71
C SER A 102 6.87 -21.63 -3.87
N SER A 103 6.91 -20.38 -3.39
CA SER A 103 7.85 -19.84 -2.43
C SER A 103 7.09 -18.98 -1.43
N THR A 104 7.61 -18.82 -0.22
CA THR A 104 7.01 -17.93 0.79
C THR A 104 7.98 -16.83 1.18
N GLN A 105 7.44 -15.64 1.40
CA GLN A 105 8.17 -14.46 1.85
C GLN A 105 7.27 -13.64 2.77
N PHE A 106 7.87 -12.92 3.73
CA PHE A 106 7.13 -11.97 4.55
C PHE A 106 7.59 -10.56 4.20
N PHE A 107 6.66 -9.73 3.71
CA PHE A 107 6.90 -8.33 3.40
C PHE A 107 6.65 -7.45 4.63
N LEU A 108 7.71 -6.96 5.25
CA LEU A 108 7.63 -6.12 6.44
C LEU A 108 7.99 -4.67 6.13
N ASN A 109 9.16 -4.47 5.53
CA ASN A 109 9.67 -3.16 5.14
C ASN A 109 9.65 -3.14 3.64
N SER A 110 8.68 -2.47 3.04
CA SER A 110 8.41 -2.72 1.64
C SER A 110 8.15 -1.44 0.86
N GLU A 111 8.52 -1.47 -0.42
CA GLU A 111 8.16 -0.46 -1.41
C GLU A 111 7.20 -1.12 -2.41
N TRP A 112 6.00 -0.53 -2.51
CA TRP A 112 5.05 -0.82 -3.56
C TRP A 112 5.12 0.28 -4.61
N THR A 113 5.13 -0.09 -5.89
CA THR A 113 5.03 0.82 -7.04
C THR A 113 3.93 0.33 -7.96
N GLY A 114 3.17 1.25 -8.56
CA GLY A 114 2.25 0.92 -9.63
C GLY A 114 1.65 2.15 -10.27
N TYR A 115 1.10 1.97 -11.47
CA TYR A 115 0.34 3.00 -12.17
C TYR A 115 -1.13 2.64 -12.23
N PHE A 116 -1.96 3.61 -11.90
CA PHE A 116 -3.41 3.55 -11.86
C PHE A 116 -3.99 4.49 -12.91
N MET A 117 -5.05 4.06 -13.58
CA MET A 117 -5.85 4.93 -14.44
C MET A 117 -7.32 4.70 -14.16
N ARG A 118 -8.02 5.80 -13.93
CA ARG A 118 -9.48 5.81 -13.87
C ARG A 118 -10.07 6.07 -15.24
N ASP A 119 -11.09 5.31 -15.59
CA ASP A 119 -11.68 5.27 -16.93
C ASP A 119 -12.74 6.35 -17.14
N ALA A 120 -13.50 6.69 -16.10
CA ALA A 120 -14.58 7.67 -16.15
C ALA A 120 -14.77 8.40 -14.80
N LEU A 121 -15.51 9.51 -14.83
CA LEU A 121 -16.08 10.08 -13.60
C LEU A 121 -17.17 9.13 -13.04
N GLY A 122 -17.28 8.99 -11.72
CA GLY A 122 -17.88 7.83 -11.05
C GLY A 122 -17.22 7.49 -9.69
N GLY A 123 -17.48 6.30 -9.13
CA GLY A 123 -16.83 5.88 -7.89
C GLY A 123 -17.20 6.67 -6.64
N GLU A 124 -16.83 6.11 -5.50
CA GLU A 124 -16.94 6.79 -4.22
C GLU A 124 -15.80 7.81 -4.07
N ASN A 125 -16.07 8.93 -3.40
CA ASN A 125 -15.05 9.98 -3.17
C ASN A 125 -13.80 9.44 -2.46
N TYR A 126 -13.98 8.43 -1.60
CA TYR A 126 -12.92 7.77 -0.85
C TYR A 126 -12.27 6.58 -1.57
N GLY A 127 -12.84 6.15 -2.71
CA GLY A 127 -12.18 5.22 -3.63
C GLY A 127 -11.08 5.90 -4.44
N GLY A 128 -10.59 5.22 -5.48
CA GLY A 128 -9.49 5.67 -6.33
C GLY A 128 -8.34 4.67 -6.28
N MET A 129 -7.12 5.17 -6.16
CA MET A 129 -5.94 4.31 -6.00
C MET A 129 -5.67 4.09 -4.51
N VAL A 130 -6.08 2.94 -3.99
CA VAL A 130 -5.91 2.55 -2.57
C VAL A 130 -4.98 1.37 -2.48
N VAL A 131 -3.90 1.51 -1.73
CA VAL A 131 -2.92 0.45 -1.48
C VAL A 131 -2.77 0.26 0.02
N GLY A 132 -3.09 -0.93 0.51
CA GLY A 132 -2.85 -1.36 1.89
C GLY A 132 -1.60 -2.22 1.98
N MET A 133 -0.76 -1.96 2.99
CA MET A 133 0.42 -2.76 3.28
C MET A 133 0.42 -3.18 4.76
N ARG A 134 1.07 -4.31 5.04
CA ARG A 134 1.08 -5.00 6.34
C ARG A 134 -0.22 -5.68 6.74
N SER A 135 -1.23 -5.72 5.87
CA SER A 135 -2.46 -6.46 6.17
C SER A 135 -2.17 -7.93 6.42
N GLY A 136 -3.03 -8.60 7.17
CA GLY A 136 -3.10 -10.04 7.17
C GLY A 136 -3.92 -10.58 6.00
N PRO A 137 -3.67 -11.84 5.61
CA PRO A 137 -4.30 -12.45 4.44
C PRO A 137 -5.82 -12.58 4.55
N LEU A 138 -6.38 -12.65 5.76
CA LEU A 138 -7.81 -12.83 6.01
C LEU A 138 -8.49 -11.55 6.52
N GLY A 139 -7.72 -10.49 6.78
CA GLY A 139 -8.17 -9.23 7.36
C GLY A 139 -9.29 -8.50 6.60
N HIS A 140 -9.33 -8.70 5.29
CA HIS A 140 -10.28 -8.03 4.39
C HIS A 140 -11.06 -9.01 3.52
N ALA A 141 -11.15 -10.26 3.96
CA ALA A 141 -11.85 -11.31 3.24
C ALA A 141 -13.35 -11.32 3.50
N SER A 142 -14.12 -11.30 2.42
CA SER A 142 -15.59 -11.24 2.49
C SER A 142 -16.21 -12.55 3.03
N SER A 143 -15.55 -13.68 2.85
CA SER A 143 -15.98 -14.99 3.35
C SER A 143 -14.81 -15.71 4.02
N GLY A 144 -14.99 -16.18 5.25
CA GLY A 144 -13.93 -16.81 6.03
C GLY A 144 -12.85 -15.84 6.53
N GLY A 145 -13.11 -14.53 6.43
CA GLY A 145 -12.22 -13.49 6.94
C GLY A 145 -12.16 -13.43 8.46
N ASP A 146 -11.11 -12.79 8.94
CA ASP A 146 -10.89 -12.46 10.35
C ASP A 146 -10.65 -10.96 10.44
N ASP A 147 -11.63 -10.22 10.93
CA ASP A 147 -11.52 -8.76 11.09
C ASP A 147 -10.31 -8.35 11.94
N CYS A 148 -9.86 -9.22 12.86
CA CYS A 148 -8.68 -8.98 13.70
C CYS A 148 -7.33 -9.25 12.99
N ASP A 149 -7.38 -9.70 11.73
CA ASP A 149 -6.20 -9.89 10.88
C ASP A 149 -5.98 -8.68 9.93
N ALA A 150 -6.81 -7.64 10.04
CA ALA A 150 -6.85 -6.49 9.14
C ALA A 150 -5.75 -5.44 9.34
N THR A 151 -4.71 -5.72 10.14
CA THR A 151 -3.72 -4.73 10.58
C THR A 151 -3.04 -4.04 9.40
N THR A 152 -3.46 -2.85 8.98
CA THR A 152 -3.04 -2.27 7.71
C THR A 152 -2.70 -0.80 7.82
N TYR A 153 -1.65 -0.39 7.11
CA TYR A 153 -1.47 0.99 6.72
C TYR A 153 -1.82 1.16 5.24
N TYR A 154 -2.73 2.07 4.94
CA TYR A 154 -3.12 2.44 3.60
C TYR A 154 -2.47 3.75 3.17
N ALA A 155 -2.17 3.85 1.88
CA ALA A 155 -2.04 5.12 1.17
C ALA A 155 -3.18 5.24 0.16
N ARG A 156 -3.79 6.43 0.09
CA ARG A 156 -4.94 6.68 -0.79
C ARG A 156 -4.71 7.90 -1.66
N PHE A 157 -4.79 7.73 -2.98
CA PHE A 157 -5.09 8.83 -3.90
C PHE A 157 -6.55 8.75 -4.27
N ARG A 158 -7.32 9.70 -3.73
CA ARG A 158 -8.77 9.63 -3.70
C ARG A 158 -9.38 10.21 -4.96
N ASN A 159 -10.54 9.67 -5.33
CA ASN A 159 -11.35 10.15 -6.44
C ASN A 159 -11.72 11.63 -6.32
N ASP A 160 -11.92 12.13 -5.09
CA ASP A 160 -12.20 13.54 -4.80
C ASP A 160 -10.99 14.47 -4.90
N GLY A 161 -9.83 13.97 -5.30
CA GLY A 161 -8.65 14.79 -5.50
C GLY A 161 -7.79 14.97 -4.26
N LYS A 162 -8.04 14.24 -3.18
CA LYS A 162 -7.26 14.31 -1.94
C LYS A 162 -6.32 13.12 -1.77
N TRP A 163 -5.45 13.21 -0.77
CA TRP A 163 -4.66 12.08 -0.31
C TRP A 163 -4.65 11.97 1.21
N ASP A 164 -4.40 10.77 1.70
CA ASP A 164 -4.12 10.50 3.11
C ASP A 164 -3.43 9.14 3.30
N PHE A 165 -2.84 8.97 4.49
CA PHE A 165 -2.58 7.66 5.06
C PHE A 165 -3.74 7.27 5.97
N GLU A 166 -4.13 6.02 5.93
CA GLU A 166 -5.14 5.44 6.82
C GLU A 166 -4.54 4.24 7.56
N LYS A 167 -4.94 4.06 8.81
CA LYS A 167 -4.52 2.94 9.66
C LYS A 167 -5.75 2.19 10.12
N GLU A 168 -5.67 0.88 10.07
CA GLU A 168 -6.72 -0.04 10.51
C GLU A 168 -6.06 -1.13 11.35
N TRP A 169 -6.46 -1.26 12.61
CA TRP A 169 -6.04 -2.39 13.46
C TRP A 169 -7.01 -3.55 13.34
N LYS A 170 -8.27 -3.27 13.02
CA LYS A 170 -9.34 -4.25 12.93
C LYS A 170 -10.35 -3.78 11.89
N HIS A 171 -10.78 -4.66 11.02
CA HIS A 171 -11.82 -4.33 10.06
C HIS A 171 -13.20 -4.22 10.74
N PRO A 172 -14.08 -3.26 10.38
CA PRO A 172 -13.88 -2.19 9.41
C PRO A 172 -13.64 -0.84 10.11
N GLU A 173 -12.73 -0.80 11.07
CA GLU A 173 -12.47 0.39 11.90
C GLU A 173 -11.11 0.99 11.56
N SER A 174 -11.10 2.23 11.08
CA SER A 174 -9.88 2.91 10.68
C SER A 174 -9.87 4.38 11.10
N TYR A 175 -8.69 5.00 11.02
CA TYR A 175 -8.55 6.45 11.09
C TYR A 175 -7.48 6.93 10.13
N TYR A 176 -7.52 8.19 9.73
CA TYR A 176 -6.69 8.74 8.66
C TYR A 176 -5.97 10.02 9.05
N ARG A 177 -4.90 10.33 8.34
CA ARG A 177 -4.10 11.54 8.50
C ARG A 177 -3.31 11.89 7.26
N THR A 178 -2.82 13.11 7.20
CA THR A 178 -1.76 13.54 6.27
C THR A 178 -0.61 14.16 7.04
N THR A 179 0.33 14.77 6.32
CA THR A 179 1.37 15.64 6.89
C THR A 179 0.79 16.87 7.61
N SER A 180 -0.44 17.32 7.27
CA SER A 180 -1.06 18.46 7.94
C SER A 180 -1.69 18.10 9.29
N GLY A 181 -1.88 16.81 9.59
CA GLY A 181 -2.33 16.34 10.89
C GLY A 181 -3.30 15.15 10.82
N VAL A 182 -3.64 14.65 12.01
CA VAL A 182 -4.62 13.58 12.22
C VAL A 182 -6.03 14.08 11.88
N GLY A 183 -6.81 13.27 11.16
CA GLY A 183 -8.16 13.63 10.69
C GLY A 183 -8.19 14.57 9.48
N ASN A 184 -7.04 14.88 8.86
CA ASN A 184 -6.95 15.71 7.67
C ASN A 184 -6.81 14.90 6.38
N GLN A 185 -7.26 15.49 5.27
CA GLN A 185 -7.10 15.01 3.91
C GLN A 185 -6.68 16.19 3.04
N ASP A 186 -5.42 16.21 2.63
CA ASP A 186 -4.82 17.33 1.94
C ASP A 186 -5.10 17.20 0.43
N PRO A 187 -5.33 18.32 -0.27
CA PRO A 187 -5.62 18.29 -1.70
C PRO A 187 -4.38 17.90 -2.51
N LEU A 188 -4.58 17.06 -3.51
CA LEU A 188 -3.72 16.89 -4.68
C LEU A 188 -4.26 17.74 -5.83
N TRP A 189 -3.46 17.87 -6.91
CA TRP A 189 -3.84 18.53 -8.16
C TRP A 189 -4.50 19.90 -8.00
N ASN A 190 -4.05 20.68 -7.00
CA ASN A 190 -4.61 21.99 -6.66
C ASN A 190 -6.12 21.96 -6.33
N GLY A 191 -6.58 20.88 -5.69
CA GLY A 191 -7.97 20.68 -5.28
C GLY A 191 -8.90 20.17 -6.38
N ASN A 192 -8.37 19.82 -7.55
CA ASN A 192 -9.15 19.14 -8.59
C ASN A 192 -9.26 17.64 -8.28
N VAL A 193 -10.32 17.01 -8.78
CA VAL A 193 -10.54 15.56 -8.71
C VAL A 193 -9.41 14.75 -9.36
N LEU A 194 -9.31 13.46 -9.00
CA LEU A 194 -8.39 12.52 -9.64
C LEU A 194 -8.58 12.52 -11.17
N PRO A 195 -7.51 12.73 -11.97
CA PRO A 195 -7.65 12.83 -13.42
C PRO A 195 -8.14 11.53 -14.07
N VAL A 196 -9.11 11.65 -14.98
CA VAL A 196 -9.62 10.56 -15.82
C VAL A 196 -8.74 10.38 -17.06
N GLY A 197 -8.55 9.12 -17.49
CA GLY A 197 -7.83 8.78 -18.72
C GLY A 197 -6.33 9.10 -18.69
N LYS A 198 -5.76 9.24 -17.48
CA LYS A 198 -4.32 9.47 -17.27
C LYS A 198 -3.76 8.42 -16.34
N TRP A 199 -2.57 7.92 -16.67
CA TRP A 199 -1.82 7.06 -15.77
C TRP A 199 -1.15 7.89 -14.68
N ILE A 200 -1.56 7.63 -13.44
CA ILE A 200 -1.00 8.22 -12.23
C ILE A 200 -0.20 7.14 -11.50
N GLY A 201 1.08 7.42 -11.26
CA GLY A 201 1.95 6.53 -10.51
C GLY A 201 1.88 6.82 -9.02
N MET A 202 1.92 5.77 -8.21
CA MET A 202 2.16 5.85 -6.77
C MET A 202 3.38 5.01 -6.41
N LYS A 203 4.21 5.54 -5.51
CA LYS A 203 5.08 4.72 -4.67
C LYS A 203 4.66 4.88 -3.24
N TYR A 204 4.44 3.75 -2.59
CA TYR A 204 4.07 3.70 -1.19
C TYR A 204 5.08 2.82 -0.45
N ILE A 205 5.70 3.40 0.57
CA ILE A 205 6.78 2.78 1.32
C ILE A 205 6.39 2.75 2.78
N VAL A 206 6.47 1.56 3.39
CA VAL A 206 6.19 1.34 4.81
C VAL A 206 7.33 0.55 5.41
N TYR A 207 7.96 1.05 6.46
CA TYR A 207 9.07 0.37 7.12
C TYR A 207 9.19 0.67 8.61
N ASN A 208 9.79 -0.25 9.36
CA ASN A 208 10.22 0.01 10.73
C ASN A 208 11.43 0.93 10.68
N LYS A 209 11.25 2.18 11.10
CA LYS A 209 12.35 3.13 11.25
C LYS A 209 13.25 2.73 12.43
N ASP A 210 12.63 2.23 13.49
CA ASP A 210 13.27 1.67 14.68
C ASP A 210 12.32 0.66 15.36
N ALA A 211 12.68 0.20 16.56
CA ALA A 211 11.93 -0.82 17.29
C ALA A 211 10.52 -0.40 17.74
N GLY A 212 10.21 0.90 17.74
CA GLY A 212 8.92 1.43 18.21
C GLY A 212 8.22 2.35 17.21
N THR A 213 8.79 2.56 16.02
CA THR A 213 8.30 3.55 15.06
C THR A 213 8.22 2.97 13.66
N VAL A 214 7.05 3.10 13.03
CA VAL A 214 6.84 2.81 11.61
C VAL A 214 6.85 4.12 10.83
N ARG A 215 7.58 4.16 9.72
CA ARG A 215 7.59 5.29 8.78
C ARG A 215 6.85 4.93 7.50
N LEU A 216 6.00 5.86 7.08
CA LEU A 216 5.23 5.80 5.85
C LEU A 216 5.67 6.95 4.94
N GLU A 217 5.93 6.65 3.68
CA GLU A 217 6.30 7.64 2.66
C GLU A 217 5.48 7.43 1.39
N LEU A 218 5.01 8.52 0.80
CA LEU A 218 4.15 8.50 -0.39
C LEU A 218 4.71 9.43 -1.45
N TYR A 219 4.83 8.91 -2.68
CA TYR A 219 5.28 9.64 -3.85
C TYR A 219 4.26 9.50 -4.97
N ILE A 220 4.16 10.53 -5.81
CA ILE A 220 3.28 10.58 -6.97
C ILE A 220 4.08 10.81 -8.24
N ASP A 221 3.67 10.15 -9.32
CA ASP A 221 4.01 10.56 -10.67
C ASP A 221 2.73 10.88 -11.45
N SER A 222 2.44 12.17 -11.58
CA SER A 222 1.22 12.64 -12.24
C SER A 222 1.45 13.14 -13.67
N THR A 223 2.68 13.04 -14.19
CA THR A 223 3.07 13.74 -15.42
C THR A 223 3.79 12.89 -16.45
N SER A 224 4.44 11.78 -16.07
CA SER A 224 5.10 10.91 -17.06
C SER A 224 4.13 10.07 -17.89
N ASN A 225 2.89 9.93 -17.41
CA ASN A 225 1.86 9.06 -17.98
C ASN A 225 2.36 7.60 -18.14
N ALA A 226 2.99 7.07 -17.08
CA ALA A 226 3.61 5.74 -17.03
C ALA A 226 4.76 5.55 -18.03
N THR A 227 5.61 6.57 -18.17
CA THR A 227 6.84 6.49 -18.97
C THR A 227 8.06 6.42 -18.04
N PRO A 228 8.87 5.33 -18.08
CA PRO A 228 10.12 5.24 -17.33
C PRO A 228 11.07 6.41 -17.61
N PRO A 229 11.84 6.89 -16.62
CA PRO A 229 11.98 6.33 -15.27
C PRO A 229 10.91 6.85 -14.27
N GLY A 230 9.89 7.54 -14.78
CA GLY A 230 8.89 8.26 -14.00
C GLY A 230 9.38 9.64 -13.53
N LYS A 231 8.44 10.53 -13.20
CA LYS A 231 8.71 11.83 -12.57
C LYS A 231 8.10 11.86 -11.17
N TRP A 232 8.80 11.20 -10.26
CA TRP A 232 8.37 11.02 -8.87
C TRP A 232 8.55 12.29 -8.05
N GLU A 233 7.46 12.75 -7.46
CA GLU A 233 7.40 13.90 -6.55
C GLU A 233 6.92 13.44 -5.16
N PRO A 234 7.52 13.92 -4.07
CA PRO A 234 7.07 13.57 -2.73
C PRO A 234 5.68 14.15 -2.47
N VAL A 235 4.77 13.31 -1.98
CA VAL A 235 3.43 13.74 -1.52
C VAL A 235 3.49 14.07 -0.03
N GLY A 236 3.99 13.13 0.77
CA GLY A 236 4.09 13.29 2.20
C GLY A 236 4.69 12.09 2.89
N ALA A 237 5.05 12.26 4.16
CA ALA A 237 5.57 11.20 5.00
C ALA A 237 5.22 11.44 6.47
N ILE A 238 4.95 10.37 7.20
CA ILE A 238 4.61 10.41 8.63
C ILE A 238 5.42 9.37 9.41
N GLU A 239 5.44 9.50 10.72
CA GLU A 239 5.96 8.49 11.65
C GLU A 239 4.84 8.11 12.60
N ASP A 240 4.53 6.81 12.66
CA ASP A 240 3.66 6.25 13.68
C ASP A 240 4.52 5.69 14.81
N SER A 241 4.50 6.41 15.93
CA SER A 241 5.20 6.07 17.18
C SER A 241 4.26 5.55 18.26
N GLY A 242 2.98 5.33 17.94
CA GLY A 242 2.00 4.90 18.94
C GLY A 242 1.35 6.02 19.75
N THR A 243 1.35 7.27 19.26
CA THR A 243 0.97 8.44 20.07
C THR A 243 -0.30 9.16 19.62
N ASP A 244 -0.44 9.46 18.32
CA ASP A 244 -1.54 10.27 17.79
C ASP A 244 -2.33 9.59 16.66
N PHE A 245 -1.78 8.53 16.04
CA PHE A 245 -2.38 7.85 14.90
C PHE A 245 -3.04 6.53 15.29
N ARG A 246 -4.33 6.62 15.64
CA ARG A 246 -5.13 5.44 15.95
C ARG A 246 -5.55 4.65 14.71
N GLY A 247 -5.70 3.35 14.86
CA GLY A 247 -6.20 2.42 13.85
C GLY A 247 -7.63 1.95 14.10
N ALA A 248 -8.45 2.73 14.81
CA ALA A 248 -9.84 2.44 15.11
C ALA A 248 -10.61 3.76 15.37
N TYR A 249 -11.94 3.70 15.47
CA TYR A 249 -12.75 4.87 15.80
C TYR A 249 -12.54 5.38 17.21
N SER A 250 -12.33 4.45 18.14
CA SER A 250 -12.09 4.73 19.55
C SER A 250 -10.60 4.60 19.88
N GLU A 251 -10.21 5.02 21.08
CA GLU A 251 -8.85 4.83 21.60
C GLU A 251 -8.52 3.36 21.88
N THR A 252 -9.53 2.48 21.84
CA THR A 252 -9.37 1.04 22.07
C THR A 252 -9.90 0.20 20.91
N VAL A 253 -9.24 -0.92 20.64
CA VAL A 253 -9.78 -1.97 19.76
C VAL A 253 -10.61 -2.94 20.60
N SER A 254 -11.81 -3.26 20.12
CA SER A 254 -12.72 -4.20 20.80
C SER A 254 -12.89 -5.49 20.00
N GLY A 255 -12.94 -6.63 20.71
CA GLY A 255 -13.20 -7.94 20.11
C GLY A 255 -11.98 -8.68 19.54
N CYS A 256 -10.78 -8.09 19.64
CA CYS A 256 -9.52 -8.74 19.27
C CYS A 256 -8.64 -9.04 20.49
N SER A 257 -7.56 -9.79 20.30
CA SER A 257 -6.59 -10.11 21.36
C SER A 257 -5.74 -8.91 21.80
N TYR A 258 -5.74 -7.84 21.00
CA TYR A 258 -5.10 -6.56 21.25
C TYR A 258 -6.15 -5.47 21.43
N SER A 259 -5.77 -4.41 22.16
CA SER A 259 -6.70 -3.35 22.57
C SER A 259 -6.19 -1.93 22.32
N ASP A 260 -4.90 -1.71 22.09
CA ASP A 260 -4.36 -0.37 21.89
C ASP A 260 -4.54 0.07 20.44
N ALA A 261 -5.45 1.02 20.20
CA ALA A 261 -5.69 1.54 18.86
C ALA A 261 -4.51 2.41 18.36
N TYR A 262 -3.70 2.98 19.26
CA TYR A 262 -2.58 3.83 18.87
C TYR A 262 -1.34 3.03 18.51
N ALA A 263 -1.11 1.87 19.10
CA ALA A 263 0.07 1.04 18.86
C ALA A 263 0.48 1.00 17.38
N PRO A 264 1.76 1.21 17.03
CA PRO A 264 2.20 1.11 15.64
C PRO A 264 2.14 -0.37 15.18
N ILE A 265 1.78 -0.60 13.92
CA ILE A 265 1.72 -1.96 13.36
C ILE A 265 3.14 -2.38 13.01
N LEU A 266 3.95 -2.81 13.99
CA LEU A 266 5.39 -3.09 13.84
C LEU A 266 5.71 -4.39 13.08
N GLU A 267 4.75 -5.31 12.97
CA GLU A 267 4.89 -6.58 12.24
C GLU A 267 3.81 -6.69 11.15
N GLY A 268 2.54 -6.67 11.56
CA GLY A 268 1.40 -6.89 10.67
C GLY A 268 1.34 -8.32 10.14
N GLY A 269 0.69 -8.53 9.00
CA GLY A 269 0.51 -9.84 8.37
C GLY A 269 1.16 -10.02 7.00
N GLY A 270 1.98 -9.06 6.56
CA GLY A 270 2.84 -9.21 5.36
C GLY A 270 2.11 -9.27 4.02
N THR A 271 0.80 -9.03 3.99
CA THR A 271 -0.04 -9.01 2.78
C THR A 271 -0.24 -7.57 2.31
N ILE A 272 -0.27 -7.41 0.98
CA ILE A 272 -0.55 -6.14 0.32
C ILE A 272 -1.90 -6.27 -0.38
N LEU A 273 -2.69 -5.21 -0.39
CA LEU A 273 -3.95 -5.18 -1.12
C LEU A 273 -4.09 -3.91 -1.95
N MET A 274 -4.52 -4.07 -3.20
CA MET A 274 -4.94 -2.98 -4.07
C MET A 274 -6.47 -2.95 -4.11
N ARG A 275 -7.04 -1.76 -3.94
CA ARG A 275 -8.49 -1.56 -3.84
C ARG A 275 -8.94 -0.32 -4.60
N SER A 276 -10.21 -0.34 -5.00
CA SER A 276 -11.03 0.85 -5.26
C SER A 276 -12.46 0.60 -4.78
N ASP A 277 -13.35 1.59 -4.89
CA ASP A 277 -14.73 1.49 -4.43
C ASP A 277 -15.70 2.09 -5.47
N LYS A 278 -16.57 1.22 -6.01
CA LYS A 278 -17.56 1.51 -7.05
C LYS A 278 -16.97 2.14 -8.32
N ASP A 279 -15.77 1.72 -8.66
CA ASP A 279 -14.96 2.23 -9.76
C ASP A 279 -14.35 1.03 -10.52
N HIS A 280 -14.01 1.21 -11.79
CA HIS A 280 -13.46 0.15 -12.66
C HIS A 280 -12.08 0.50 -13.20
N PRO A 281 -11.11 0.79 -12.32
CA PRO A 281 -9.82 1.31 -12.73
C PRO A 281 -8.94 0.26 -13.38
N TYR A 282 -7.92 0.76 -14.07
CA TYR A 282 -6.84 -0.03 -14.64
C TYR A 282 -5.56 0.12 -13.83
N TYR A 283 -4.78 -0.96 -13.76
CA TYR A 283 -3.46 -1.01 -13.17
C TYR A 283 -2.44 -1.54 -14.19
N LYS A 284 -1.21 -1.05 -14.10
CA LYS A 284 -0.04 -1.63 -14.79
C LYS A 284 1.26 -1.30 -14.06
N PHE A 285 2.31 -2.02 -14.42
CA PHE A 285 3.67 -1.85 -13.89
C PHE A 285 3.72 -1.92 -12.37
N VAL A 286 3.04 -2.91 -11.80
CA VAL A 286 2.98 -3.10 -10.36
C VAL A 286 4.20 -3.89 -9.91
N THR A 287 4.91 -3.39 -8.90
CA THR A 287 6.03 -4.08 -8.25
C THR A 287 5.91 -3.99 -6.74
N LEU A 288 6.31 -5.04 -6.05
CA LEU A 288 6.42 -5.11 -4.61
C LEU A 288 7.76 -5.74 -4.25
N ARG A 289 8.50 -5.09 -3.36
CA ARG A 289 9.77 -5.61 -2.85
C ARG A 289 9.95 -5.33 -1.37
N GLU A 290 10.66 -6.22 -0.70
CA GLU A 290 11.23 -5.94 0.62
C GLU A 290 12.45 -5.04 0.43
N ILE A 291 12.52 -3.94 1.17
CA ILE A 291 13.57 -2.94 1.09
C ILE A 291 14.61 -3.15 2.17
N ASP A 292 15.85 -2.77 1.86
CA ASP A 292 16.92 -2.67 2.84
C ASP A 292 16.86 -1.32 3.55
N VAL A 293 16.43 -1.34 4.81
CA VAL A 293 16.33 -0.14 5.67
C VAL A 293 17.65 0.24 6.34
N GLN A 294 18.67 -0.63 6.28
CA GLN A 294 20.01 -0.34 6.82
C GLN A 294 20.86 0.45 5.83
N GLU A 295 20.57 0.31 4.55
CA GLU A 295 21.23 1.06 3.49
C GLU A 295 20.57 2.43 3.27
N ALA A 296 21.37 3.39 2.82
CA ALA A 296 20.82 4.67 2.39
C ALA A 296 19.89 4.48 1.17
N PRO A 297 18.86 5.32 0.99
CA PRO A 297 18.14 5.41 -0.28
C PRO A 297 19.08 5.62 -1.48
N PHE A 298 18.61 5.35 -2.69
CA PHE A 298 19.37 5.72 -3.90
C PHE A 298 19.58 7.25 -3.98
N GLU A 299 20.74 7.69 -4.48
CA GLU A 299 21.09 9.12 -4.57
C GLU A 299 20.00 9.94 -5.29
N GLY A 300 19.68 11.12 -4.74
CA GLY A 300 18.65 12.01 -5.30
C GLY A 300 17.23 11.81 -4.75
N THR A 301 17.03 10.90 -3.77
CA THR A 301 15.74 10.67 -3.08
C THR A 301 15.69 11.30 -1.67
N GLU A 302 16.75 11.97 -1.21
CA GLU A 302 16.93 12.42 0.18
C GLU A 302 16.04 13.58 0.65
N SER A 303 15.27 14.20 -0.24
CA SER A 303 14.54 15.45 0.04
C SER A 303 13.41 15.31 1.08
N ILE A 304 13.00 14.10 1.45
CA ILE A 304 11.92 13.86 2.44
C ILE A 304 12.43 13.80 3.89
N ARG A 305 13.72 13.50 4.14
CA ARG A 305 14.23 13.39 5.53
C ARG A 305 14.22 14.71 6.30
N LYS A 306 14.04 15.85 5.62
CA LYS A 306 14.04 17.21 6.19
C LYS A 306 12.69 17.90 6.00
N LEU A 307 11.60 17.33 6.50
CA LEU A 307 10.43 18.16 6.81
C LEU A 307 10.65 18.79 8.19
N PRO A 308 10.66 20.13 8.32
CA PRO A 308 10.81 20.77 9.62
C PRO A 308 9.60 20.40 10.50
N ALA A 309 9.88 20.02 11.74
CA ALA A 309 8.86 19.88 12.78
C ALA A 309 8.10 21.21 12.91
N ARG A 310 6.92 21.31 12.32
CA ARG A 310 5.99 22.38 12.68
C ARG A 310 5.35 21.98 14.01
N SER A 311 5.98 22.42 15.09
CA SER A 311 5.27 22.65 16.35
C SER A 311 4.09 23.56 16.04
N TRP A 312 2.85 23.12 16.32
CA TRP A 312 1.76 23.91 16.89
C TRP A 312 0.52 23.03 16.98
N ILE A 313 0.17 22.66 18.21
CA ILE A 313 -1.14 22.12 18.58
C ILE A 313 -2.08 23.32 18.76
N PRO A 314 -3.24 23.32 18.11
CA PRO A 314 -4.45 23.77 18.76
C PRO A 314 -5.41 22.59 18.92
N ALA A 315 -6.14 22.60 20.03
CA ALA A 315 -7.10 21.59 20.42
C ALA A 315 -8.07 21.24 19.27
N ILE A 316 -8.17 19.95 18.95
CA ILE A 316 -9.10 19.40 17.97
C ILE A 316 -10.50 19.41 18.59
N SER A 317 -11.47 20.03 17.92
CA SER A 317 -12.87 19.72 18.20
C SER A 317 -13.17 18.38 17.53
N ASP A 318 -13.51 17.37 18.32
CA ASP A 318 -13.87 16.04 17.81
C ASP A 318 -15.02 16.13 16.80
N LYS A 319 -14.71 15.92 15.54
CA LYS A 319 -15.69 15.49 14.55
C LYS A 319 -15.28 14.10 14.09
N ALA A 320 -15.96 13.10 14.64
CA ALA A 320 -15.88 11.74 14.15
C ALA A 320 -16.62 11.65 12.81
N PHE A 321 -16.00 10.99 11.84
CA PHE A 321 -16.61 10.61 10.56
C PHE A 321 -16.52 9.09 10.42
N ASP A 322 -17.49 8.46 9.75
CA ASP A 322 -17.45 7.02 9.44
C ASP A 322 -16.58 6.69 8.21
N LEU A 323 -16.46 5.40 7.84
CA LEU A 323 -15.77 4.90 6.63
C LEU A 323 -16.21 5.57 5.33
N LEU A 324 -17.35 6.26 5.34
CA LEU A 324 -17.97 6.90 4.21
C LEU A 324 -17.80 8.44 4.25
N GLY A 325 -17.08 8.96 5.24
CA GLY A 325 -16.84 10.40 5.42
C GLY A 325 -18.07 11.18 5.90
N ARG A 326 -19.06 10.53 6.51
CA ARG A 326 -20.26 11.20 7.05
C ARG A 326 -20.00 11.66 8.48
N PRO A 327 -20.42 12.88 8.89
CA PRO A 327 -20.33 13.29 10.29
C PRO A 327 -21.13 12.32 11.17
N ALA A 328 -20.54 11.82 12.26
CA ALA A 328 -21.30 11.14 13.30
C ALA A 328 -22.38 12.12 13.80
N GLY A 329 -23.64 11.78 13.52
CA GLY A 329 -24.75 12.69 13.67
C GLY A 329 -24.92 13.19 15.11
N SER A 330 -24.90 14.50 15.27
CA SER A 330 -25.61 15.18 16.36
C SER A 330 -27.10 14.94 16.16
N GLY A 331 -27.64 13.89 16.78
CA GLY A 331 -29.04 13.51 16.58
C GLY A 331 -29.54 12.51 17.59
N ASP A 332 -29.58 12.89 18.87
CA ASP A 332 -30.71 12.60 19.78
C ASP A 332 -30.48 13.21 21.18
N VAL A 333 -30.70 14.52 21.29
CA VAL A 333 -30.80 15.23 22.58
C VAL A 333 -32.27 15.57 22.94
N TRP A 334 -33.27 15.01 22.25
CA TRP A 334 -34.69 15.36 22.51
C TRP A 334 -35.69 14.20 22.59
N LYS A 335 -35.29 13.02 23.11
CA LYS A 335 -36.24 11.95 23.46
C LYS A 335 -35.96 11.22 24.79
N MET A 336 -35.58 11.96 25.84
CA MET A 336 -35.73 11.50 27.23
C MET A 336 -36.44 12.55 28.09
N LEU A 337 -37.66 12.91 27.70
CA LEU A 337 -38.70 13.47 28.58
C LEU A 337 -40.08 13.10 28.02
N ALA A 338 -40.43 11.81 28.06
CA ALA A 338 -41.81 11.34 28.08
C ALA A 338 -41.84 9.86 28.47
N ARG A 339 -42.06 9.65 29.77
CA ARG A 339 -42.31 8.40 30.53
C ARG A 339 -41.09 7.69 31.07
#